data_AF-A0A377E0G2-F1
#
_entry.id   AF-A0A377E0G2-F1
#
_cell.length_a   1.000
_cell.length_b   1.000
_cell.length_c   1.000
_cell.angle_alpha   90.00
_cell.angle_beta   90.00
_cell.angle_gamma   90.00
#
_symmetry.space_group_name_H-M   'P 1'
#
loop_
_entity.id
_entity.type
_entity.pdbx_description
1 polymer ?
#
loop_
_entity_poly.entity_id
_entity_poly.type
_entity_poly.pdbx_seq_one_letter_code
_entity_poly.pdbx_strand_id
1 'polypeptide(L)'
;METELWPNLIAALHKRKIPLVIANARLSARSAAGYAKLGKFVRRLLRRITLIAAQNEEDGARFVALGAKNNQVTVTGSLKFDIL
;
A
#
# COMPACT_ATOMS: atom_id res chain seq x y z
N MET A 1 1.44 -13.01 -6.26
CA MET A 1 0.98 -11.90 -7.10
C MET A 1 1.68 -10.65 -6.58
N GLU A 2 2.62 -10.17 -7.36
CA GLU A 2 3.64 -9.20 -6.99
C GLU A 2 3.01 -7.81 -6.81
N THR A 3 2.99 -7.30 -5.58
CA THR A 3 2.68 -5.90 -5.31
C THR A 3 3.87 -5.07 -5.74
N GLU A 4 3.94 -4.72 -7.02
CA GLU A 4 5.03 -3.90 -7.55
C GLU A 4 4.86 -2.44 -7.09
N LEU A 5 5.42 -2.12 -5.93
CA LEU A 5 5.59 -0.73 -5.49
C LEU A 5 6.70 -0.08 -6.33
N TRP A 6 6.34 0.47 -7.48
CA TRP A 6 7.27 1.15 -8.40
C TRP A 6 7.75 2.49 -7.84
N PRO A 7 8.99 2.60 -7.30
CA PRO A 7 9.37 3.78 -6.52
C PRO A 7 9.46 5.05 -7.36
N ASN A 8 9.89 4.90 -8.62
CA ASN A 8 10.00 6.00 -9.57
C ASN A 8 8.62 6.55 -9.96
N LEU A 9 7.63 5.67 -10.18
CA LEU A 9 6.25 6.07 -10.50
C LEU A 9 5.64 6.84 -9.32
N ILE A 10 5.72 6.27 -8.11
CA ILE A 10 5.18 6.89 -6.89
C ILE A 10 5.85 8.26 -6.65
N ALA A 11 7.17 8.35 -6.83
CA ALA A 11 7.89 9.60 -6.68
C ALA A 11 7.49 10.64 -7.75
N ALA A 12 7.33 10.23 -9.00
CA ALA A 12 6.93 11.11 -10.10
C ALA A 12 5.52 11.66 -9.92
N LEU A 13 4.54 10.82 -9.56
CA LEU A 13 3.17 11.22 -9.28
C LEU A 13 3.10 12.18 -8.08
N HIS A 14 3.79 11.83 -6.99
CA HIS A 14 3.85 12.69 -5.81
C HIS A 14 4.48 14.06 -6.11
N LYS A 15 5.57 14.12 -6.91
CA LYS A 15 6.19 15.39 -7.31
C LYS A 15 5.23 16.27 -8.11
N ARG A 16 4.37 15.66 -8.93
CA ARG A 16 3.34 16.34 -9.72
C ARG A 16 2.04 16.60 -8.95
N LYS A 17 1.99 16.26 -7.66
CA LYS A 17 0.79 16.34 -6.80
C LYS A 17 -0.41 15.57 -7.37
N ILE A 18 -0.16 14.50 -8.12
CA ILE A 18 -1.20 13.63 -8.66
C ILE A 18 -1.54 12.57 -7.59
N PRO A 19 -2.80 12.45 -7.16
CA PRO A 19 -3.21 11.42 -6.21
C PRO A 19 -2.95 10.01 -6.75
N LEU A 20 -2.42 9.13 -5.91
CA LEU A 20 -2.18 7.73 -6.26
C LEU A 20 -2.99 6.82 -5.33
N VAL A 21 -3.81 5.96 -5.94
CA VAL A 21 -4.58 4.94 -5.24
C VAL A 21 -4.04 3.57 -5.63
N ILE A 22 -3.76 2.72 -4.64
CA ILE A 22 -3.53 1.29 -4.85
C ILE A 22 -4.83 0.57 -4.52
N ALA A 23 -5.50 0.04 -5.56
CA ALA A 23 -6.70 -0.76 -5.42
C ALA A 23 -6.35 -2.22 -5.10
N ASN A 24 -7.22 -2.90 -4.34
CA ASN A 24 -7.12 -4.33 -4.02
C ASN A 24 -5.71 -4.75 -3.55
N ALA A 25 -5.10 -3.91 -2.71
CA ALA A 25 -3.73 -4.06 -2.25
C ALA A 25 -3.59 -5.33 -1.40
N ARG A 26 -2.62 -6.17 -1.76
CA ARG A 26 -2.24 -7.38 -1.03
C ARG A 26 -0.80 -7.31 -0.61
N LEU A 27 -0.53 -7.76 0.60
CA LEU A 27 0.83 -7.78 1.13
C LEU A 27 1.03 -9.04 1.96
N SER A 28 1.71 -10.02 1.37
CA SER A 28 2.05 -11.25 2.09
C SER A 28 3.00 -10.96 3.26
N ALA A 29 2.99 -11.83 4.29
CA ALA A 29 3.94 -11.74 5.40
C ALA A 29 5.40 -11.77 4.93
N ARG A 30 5.72 -12.58 3.91
CA ARG A 30 7.07 -12.66 3.31
C ARG A 30 7.49 -11.34 2.67
N SER A 31 6.59 -10.72 1.89
CA SER A 31 6.84 -9.41 1.27
C SER A 31 6.97 -8.32 2.33
N ALA A 32 6.11 -8.31 3.34
CA ALA A 32 6.19 -7.38 4.46
C ALA A 32 7.53 -7.48 5.19
N ALA A 33 8.01 -8.69 5.48
CA ALA A 33 9.33 -8.90 6.09
C ALA A 33 10.47 -8.41 5.19
N GLY A 34 10.38 -8.60 3.87
CA GLY A 34 11.34 -8.07 2.90
C GLY A 34 11.37 -6.53 2.90
N TYR A 35 10.21 -5.89 2.87
CA TYR A 35 10.09 -4.43 2.90
C TYR A 35 10.52 -3.82 4.23
N ALA A 36 10.29 -4.52 5.35
CA ALA A 36 10.72 -4.06 6.67
C ALA A 36 12.25 -3.85 6.74
N LYS A 37 13.03 -4.67 6.02
CA LYS A 37 14.50 -4.52 5.92
C LYS A 37 14.93 -3.20 5.27
N LEU A 38 14.10 -2.65 4.37
CA LEU A 38 14.34 -1.36 3.72
C LEU A 38 13.89 -0.16 4.58
N GLY A 39 13.19 -0.42 5.68
CA GLY A 39 12.89 0.51 6.77
C GLY A 39 12.38 1.88 6.30
N LYS A 40 13.21 2.92 6.50
CA LYS A 40 12.87 4.33 6.20
C LYS A 40 12.50 4.56 4.73
N PHE A 41 13.08 3.80 3.80
CA PHE A 41 12.79 3.95 2.38
C PHE A 41 11.33 3.59 2.07
N VAL A 42 10.89 2.41 2.50
CA VAL A 42 9.50 1.95 2.29
C VAL A 42 8.52 2.85 3.02
N ARG A 43 8.81 3.24 4.27
CA ARG A 43 7.97 4.20 5.00
C ARG A 43 7.77 5.51 4.22
N ARG A 44 8.84 6.06 3.64
CA ARG A 44 8.75 7.29 2.84
C ARG A 44 7.95 7.07 1.57
N LEU A 45 8.12 5.91 0.94
CA LEU A 45 7.41 5.54 -0.28
C LEU A 45 5.91 5.41 -0.02
N LEU A 46 5.51 4.66 1.02
CA LEU A 46 4.11 4.44 1.38
C LEU A 46 3.40 5.75 1.74
N ARG A 47 4.08 6.66 2.44
CA ARG A 47 3.51 7.97 2.81
C ARG A 47 3.19 8.87 1.62
N ARG A 48 3.74 8.57 0.43
CA ARG A 48 3.44 9.30 -0.81
C ARG A 48 2.20 8.78 -1.53
N ILE A 49 1.67 7.63 -1.13
CA ILE A 49 0.45 7.05 -1.68
C ILE A 49 -0.74 7.75 -1.02
N THR A 50 -1.75 8.13 -1.81
CA THR A 50 -2.94 8.81 -1.29
C THR A 50 -3.84 7.83 -0.55
N LEU A 51 -4.12 6.68 -1.16
CA LEU A 51 -4.98 5.64 -0.60
C LEU A 51 -4.47 4.24 -0.96
N ILE A 52 -4.50 3.34 0.01
CA ILE A 52 -4.23 1.92 -0.12
C ILE A 52 -5.53 1.21 0.28
N ALA A 53 -6.27 0.74 -0.73
CA ALA A 53 -7.45 -0.08 -0.53
C ALA A 53 -7.01 -1.54 -0.35
N ALA A 54 -6.77 -1.93 0.91
CA ALA A 54 -6.34 -3.28 1.26
C ALA A 54 -7.50 -4.27 1.16
N GLN A 55 -7.20 -5.49 0.70
CA GLN A 55 -8.23 -6.50 0.46
C GLN A 55 -8.81 -7.08 1.77
N ASN A 56 -7.99 -7.17 2.81
CA ASN A 56 -8.38 -7.69 4.13
C ASN A 56 -7.63 -6.93 5.23
N GLU A 57 -8.01 -7.19 6.48
CA GLU A 57 -7.42 -6.55 7.65
C GLU A 57 -5.93 -6.86 7.81
N GLU A 58 -5.50 -8.09 7.52
CA GLU A 58 -4.10 -8.49 7.64
C GLU A 58 -3.19 -7.71 6.69
N ASP A 59 -3.61 -7.53 5.44
CA ASP A 59 -2.91 -6.75 4.44
C ASP A 59 -2.81 -5.29 4.89
N GLY A 60 -3.92 -4.71 5.35
CA GLY A 60 -3.97 -3.34 5.89
C GLY A 60 -3.02 -3.14 7.06
N ALA A 61 -3.05 -4.05 8.04
CA ALA A 61 -2.17 -4.02 9.20
C ALA A 61 -0.69 -4.08 8.81
N ARG A 62 -0.32 -4.90 7.81
CA ARG A 62 1.06 -4.97 7.31
C ARG A 62 1.50 -3.66 6.65
N PHE A 63 0.65 -2.98 5.88
CA PHE A 63 0.98 -1.66 5.31
C PHE A 63 1.20 -0.59 6.40
N VAL A 64 0.35 -0.58 7.44
CA VAL A 64 0.50 0.32 8.59
C VAL A 64 1.82 0.01 9.33
N ALA A 65 2.13 -1.25 9.57
CA ALA A 65 3.38 -1.67 10.21
C ALA A 65 4.63 -1.22 9.43
N LEU A 66 4.56 -1.22 8.09
CA LEU A 66 5.63 -0.70 7.21
C LEU A 66 5.72 0.83 7.18
N GLY A 67 4.75 1.55 7.77
CA GLY A 67 4.80 3.00 7.97
C GLY A 67 3.86 3.82 7.08
N ALA A 68 2.90 3.19 6.42
CA ALA A 68 1.71 3.89 5.92
C ALA A 68 0.95 4.55 7.09
N LYS A 69 0.29 5.68 6.86
CA LYS A 69 -0.58 6.26 7.87
C LYS A 69 -1.91 5.50 7.91
N ASN A 70 -2.52 5.39 9.09
CA ASN A 70 -3.84 4.74 9.23
C ASN A 70 -4.91 5.38 8.32
N ASN A 71 -4.88 6.71 8.16
CA ASN A 71 -5.82 7.42 7.28
C ASN A 71 -5.54 7.26 5.78
N GLN A 72 -4.44 6.61 5.39
CA GLN A 72 -4.12 6.28 3.99
C GLN A 72 -4.51 4.83 3.67
N VAL A 73 -4.94 4.04 4.65
CA VAL A 73 -5.27 2.62 4.47
C VAL A 73 -6.74 2.43 4.75
N THR A 74 -7.45 1.82 3.79
CA THR A 74 -8.85 1.44 3.94
C THR A 74 -8.96 -0.04 3.61
N VAL A 75 -9.58 -0.82 4.49
CA VAL A 75 -9.91 -2.21 4.20
C VAL A 75 -11.25 -2.20 3.47
N THR A 76 -11.21 -2.46 2.16
CA THR A 76 -12.42 -2.43 1.31
C THR A 76 -13.13 -3.78 1.28
N GLY A 77 -12.53 -4.82 1.85
CA GLY A 77 -12.91 -6.19 1.52
C GLY A 77 -12.46 -6.55 0.10
N SER A 78 -12.75 -7.78 -0.32
CA SER A 78 -12.44 -8.24 -1.66
C SER A 78 -13.55 -7.79 -2.62
N LEU A 79 -13.22 -6.95 -3.60
CA LEU A 79 -14.09 -6.52 -4.73
C LEU A 79 -14.75 -7.70 -5.51
N LYS A 80 -14.36 -8.94 -5.23
CA LYS A 80 -15.06 -10.15 -5.72
C LYS A 80 -16.44 -10.37 -5.13
N PHE A 81 -16.84 -9.67 -4.07
CA PHE A 81 -18.14 -9.86 -3.40
C PHE A 81 -19.14 -8.71 -3.59
N ASP A 82 -18.78 -7.64 -4.31
CA ASP A 82 -19.65 -6.48 -4.54
C ASP A 82 -20.48 -6.59 -5.84
N ILE A 83 -20.58 -7.79 -6.41
CA ILE A 83 -21.55 -8.11 -7.47
C ILE A 83 -22.64 -8.97 -6.84
N LEU A 84 -23.56 -8.33 -6.10
CA LEU A 84 -24.88 -8.88 -5.78
C LEU A 84 -25.94 -7.85 -6.18
#